data_AF-A0A662X9F6-F1
#
_entry.id   AF-A0A662X9F6-F1
#
_cell.length_a   1.000
_cell.length_b   1.000
_cell.length_c   1.000
_cell.angle_alpha   90.00
_cell.angle_beta   90.00
_cell.angle_gamma   90.00
#
_symmetry.space_group_name_H-M   'P 1'
#
loop_
_entity.id
_entity.type
_entity.pdbx_description
1 polymer ?
#
loop_
_entity_poly.entity_id
_entity_poly.type
_entity_poly.pdbx_seq_one_letter_code
_entity_poly.pdbx_strand_id
1 'polypeptide(L)'
;MASSPTAFHLRVQPAAGFERPREPSLCLGTTWTLLLVLCNASLSVAFAWLAALGLSIGSVVTSLSVAKQTTMDFAVSVLTVSKFLNWVFVIATHAALLLQHPKIQALPLDQRPGALRCGLTIAWKTMPGFLALNIATLVLGVFVYHLSPSVRRTKVHVYITLFLMHLDTIVASLATQSAFLEHATANAIAPSAVSEQKQPRRARPRSYAARFMRLFRQLATSLLATHIAATYAQFAARLPLHSQEQMGLFTLASMALKVLLQELTRHYVLRRRLQNARVMAVIVGIPTIAIDTQMRIVLLRAHNTKTQLSGSFVMAVIEVLVRLVKTQIVHNQIRSQERSRGLRSARASIVQRATDLVRRVSSRTNGENAAEAAIVPSHGKRRPQQSPSLLEFEGWKTRLLRHHTTEVYLDMLSEYVAMGCAYAVLIVFWAHPKYLLAVEPGHAIPSTDALVATEKELTMAQLQLWVVGVQMALEIVVDYVSCVLAALNGVNMALLEIHGLFMAFFLIWAAVGNVIISANMLLRDDAS
;
A
#
# COMPACT_ATOMS: atom_id res chain seq x y z
N MET A 1 28.47 13.26 -23.31
CA MET A 1 27.29 13.98 -23.85
C MET A 1 26.09 13.06 -23.80
N ALA A 2 25.30 13.13 -22.73
CA ALA A 2 24.11 12.29 -22.55
C ALA A 2 22.93 13.21 -22.22
N SER A 3 21.96 13.22 -23.13
CA SER A 3 20.76 14.04 -23.09
C SER A 3 19.89 13.70 -21.88
N SER A 4 19.65 14.73 -21.07
CA SER A 4 18.70 14.73 -19.97
C SER A 4 17.28 14.41 -20.47
N PRO A 5 16.50 13.58 -19.76
CA PRO A 5 15.09 13.41 -20.09
C PRO A 5 14.35 14.70 -19.70
N THR A 6 13.70 15.29 -20.69
CA THR A 6 12.77 16.42 -20.58
C THR A 6 11.66 16.10 -19.57
N ALA A 7 11.85 16.54 -18.33
CA ALA A 7 10.81 16.62 -17.33
C ALA A 7 9.85 17.74 -17.73
N PHE A 8 8.67 17.36 -18.20
CA PHE A 8 7.55 18.30 -18.35
C PHE A 8 7.19 18.82 -16.95
N HIS A 9 7.58 20.06 -16.68
CA HIS A 9 7.16 20.81 -15.50
C HIS A 9 5.66 21.10 -15.60
N LEU A 10 4.85 20.29 -14.92
CA LEU A 10 3.47 20.64 -14.64
C LEU A 10 3.50 21.84 -13.68
N ARG A 11 3.17 23.02 -14.21
CA ARG A 11 3.06 24.27 -13.47
C ARG A 11 1.81 24.21 -12.60
N VAL A 12 1.95 23.68 -11.38
CA VAL A 12 0.93 23.78 -10.35
C VAL A 12 0.87 25.26 -9.93
N GLN A 13 -0.29 25.90 -10.16
CA GLN A 13 -0.57 27.22 -9.61
C GLN A 13 -0.49 27.13 -8.08
N PRO A 14 0.29 27.99 -7.40
CA PRO A 14 0.24 28.06 -5.95
C PRO A 14 -1.15 28.56 -5.56
N ALA A 15 -1.90 27.74 -4.82
CA ALA A 15 -3.17 28.15 -4.22
C ALA A 15 -2.93 29.41 -3.39
N ALA A 16 -3.65 30.47 -3.73
CA ALA A 16 -3.67 31.71 -2.99
C ALA A 16 -4.28 31.48 -1.59
N GLY A 17 -3.74 32.18 -0.59
CA GLY A 17 -4.37 32.42 0.71
C GLY A 17 -4.88 31.19 1.46
N PHE A 18 -4.07 30.65 2.36
CA PHE A 18 -4.55 29.68 3.37
C PHE A 18 -5.43 30.42 4.39
N GLU A 19 -6.70 30.66 4.07
CA GLU A 19 -7.71 30.87 5.10
C GLU A 19 -7.87 29.55 5.86
N ARG A 20 -7.89 29.61 7.20
CA ARG A 20 -8.24 28.43 8.00
C ARG A 20 -9.62 27.94 7.53
N PRO A 21 -9.76 26.68 7.11
CA PRO A 21 -11.07 26.12 6.83
C PRO A 21 -11.97 26.29 8.06
N ARG A 22 -13.22 26.72 7.88
CA ARG A 22 -14.22 26.76 8.96
C ARG A 22 -14.30 25.37 9.61
N GLU A 23 -14.31 25.29 10.94
CA GLU A 23 -14.35 24.03 11.71
C GLU A 23 -15.32 22.93 11.19
N PRO A 24 -16.55 23.23 10.74
CA PRO A 24 -17.44 22.21 10.17
C PRO A 24 -16.94 21.59 8.85
N SER A 25 -16.18 22.32 8.03
CA SER A 25 -15.62 21.75 6.79
C SER A 25 -14.42 20.83 7.06
N LEU A 26 -13.74 21.03 8.20
CA LEU A 26 -12.59 20.23 8.60
C LEU A 26 -13.03 18.85 9.10
N CYS A 27 -14.04 18.79 9.97
CA CYS A 27 -14.61 17.53 10.46
C CYS A 27 -15.27 16.73 9.34
N LEU A 28 -15.92 17.40 8.39
CA LEU A 28 -16.51 16.74 7.22
C LEU A 28 -15.42 16.15 6.31
N GLY A 29 -14.34 16.89 6.07
CA GLY A 29 -13.22 16.43 5.25
C GLY A 29 -12.47 15.24 5.86
N THR A 30 -12.27 15.20 7.19
CA THR A 30 -11.66 14.06 7.87
C THR A 30 -12.58 12.84 7.84
N THR A 31 -13.89 13.03 8.07
CA THR A 31 -14.89 11.95 7.98
C THR A 31 -14.91 11.35 6.59
N TRP A 32 -14.89 12.17 5.54
CA TRP A 32 -14.84 11.71 4.16
C TRP A 32 -13.56 10.91 3.85
N THR A 33 -12.41 11.41 4.34
CA THR A 33 -11.13 10.72 4.17
C THR A 33 -11.16 9.33 4.81
N LEU A 34 -11.66 9.24 6.05
CA LEU A 34 -11.78 7.99 6.77
C LEU A 34 -12.76 7.03 6.10
N LEU A 35 -13.91 7.51 5.62
CA LEU A 35 -14.87 6.71 4.88
C LEU A 35 -14.26 6.14 3.59
N LEU A 36 -13.46 6.94 2.87
CA LEU A 36 -12.75 6.49 1.68
C LEU A 36 -11.72 5.41 2.01
N VAL A 37 -10.96 5.57 3.12
CA VAL A 37 -10.02 4.57 3.61
C VAL A 37 -10.75 3.26 3.94
N LEU A 38 -11.83 3.33 4.71
CA LEU A 38 -12.64 2.17 5.10
C LEU A 38 -13.24 1.47 3.89
N CYS A 39 -13.77 2.21 2.91
CA CYS A 39 -14.31 1.65 1.68
C CYS A 39 -13.22 0.90 0.90
N ASN A 40 -12.06 1.52 0.69
CA ASN A 40 -10.94 0.90 -0.02
C ASN A 40 -10.36 -0.33 0.73
N ALA A 41 -10.27 -0.25 2.06
CA ALA A 41 -9.85 -1.36 2.89
C ALA A 41 -10.85 -2.53 2.82
N SER A 42 -12.16 -2.25 2.93
CA SER A 42 -13.22 -3.26 2.97
C SER A 42 -13.22 -4.16 1.75
N LEU A 43 -12.99 -3.60 0.55
CA LEU A 43 -12.87 -4.37 -0.68
C LEU A 43 -11.66 -5.32 -0.63
N SER A 44 -10.51 -4.82 -0.18
CA SER A 44 -9.28 -5.62 -0.03
C SER A 44 -9.46 -6.74 0.99
N VAL A 45 -10.13 -6.43 2.10
CA VAL A 45 -10.47 -7.40 3.15
C VAL A 45 -11.42 -8.47 2.62
N ALA A 46 -12.46 -8.12 1.88
CA ALA A 46 -13.39 -9.09 1.29
C ALA A 46 -12.65 -10.11 0.40
N PHE A 47 -11.73 -9.65 -0.46
CA PHE A 47 -10.88 -10.56 -1.25
C PHE A 47 -9.92 -11.39 -0.42
N ALA A 48 -9.36 -10.82 0.67
CA ALA A 48 -8.52 -11.56 1.60
C ALA A 48 -9.29 -12.70 2.29
N TRP A 49 -10.55 -12.47 2.66
CA TRP A 49 -11.46 -13.49 3.20
C TRP A 49 -11.78 -14.57 2.18
N LEU A 50 -12.13 -14.19 0.94
CA LEU A 50 -12.36 -15.16 -0.14
C LEU A 50 -11.11 -16.01 -0.40
N ALA A 51 -9.91 -15.39 -0.38
CA ALA A 51 -8.66 -16.12 -0.50
C ALA A 51 -8.45 -17.07 0.68
N ALA A 52 -8.67 -16.63 1.92
CA ALA A 52 -8.55 -17.48 3.10
C ALA A 52 -9.47 -18.70 3.01
N LEU A 53 -10.75 -18.49 2.67
CA LEU A 53 -11.72 -19.56 2.45
C LEU A 53 -11.27 -20.51 1.34
N GLY A 54 -10.80 -19.98 0.21
CA GLY A 54 -10.23 -20.80 -0.88
C GLY A 54 -9.05 -21.67 -0.42
N LEU A 55 -8.15 -21.11 0.39
CA LEU A 55 -6.98 -21.82 0.92
C LEU A 55 -7.34 -22.84 2.02
N SER A 56 -8.49 -22.69 2.71
CA SER A 56 -8.98 -23.72 3.66
C SER A 56 -9.51 -24.97 2.97
N ILE A 57 -9.94 -24.89 1.71
CA ILE A 57 -10.48 -26.05 0.99
C ILE A 57 -9.38 -27.06 0.64
N GLY A 58 -8.15 -26.60 0.43
CA GLY A 58 -7.04 -27.46 -0.01
C GLY A 58 -7.26 -28.06 -1.39
N SER A 59 -6.92 -29.33 -1.55
CA SER A 59 -6.93 -30.01 -2.84
C SER A 59 -8.32 -30.44 -3.29
N VAL A 60 -8.92 -29.63 -4.16
CA VAL A 60 -10.19 -29.95 -4.85
C VAL A 60 -10.06 -31.22 -5.71
N VAL A 61 -8.87 -31.50 -6.25
CA VAL A 61 -8.63 -32.65 -7.14
C VAL A 61 -8.83 -33.99 -6.43
N THR A 62 -8.45 -34.06 -5.14
CA THR A 62 -8.56 -35.33 -4.38
C THR A 62 -10.01 -35.71 -4.09
N SER A 63 -10.96 -34.76 -4.16
CA SER A 63 -12.35 -34.93 -3.70
C SER A 63 -12.48 -35.42 -2.24
N LEU A 64 -11.38 -35.42 -1.48
CA LEU A 64 -11.35 -35.83 -0.08
C LEU A 64 -11.69 -34.63 0.81
N SER A 65 -12.40 -34.89 1.90
CA SER A 65 -12.56 -33.92 2.98
C SER A 65 -11.19 -33.45 3.49
N VAL A 66 -11.06 -32.19 3.87
CA VAL A 66 -9.79 -31.56 4.26
C VAL A 66 -9.03 -32.33 5.36
N ALA A 67 -9.75 -32.91 6.32
CA ALA A 67 -9.15 -33.72 7.39
C ALA A 67 -8.46 -35.00 6.87
N LYS A 68 -8.94 -35.55 5.75
CA LYS A 68 -8.44 -36.80 5.13
C LYS A 68 -7.37 -36.56 4.06
N GLN A 69 -7.17 -35.32 3.61
CA GLN A 69 -6.12 -35.00 2.64
C GLN A 69 -4.74 -35.19 3.29
N THR A 70 -3.77 -35.70 2.54
CA THR A 70 -2.38 -35.76 3.03
C THR A 70 -1.83 -34.34 3.22
N THR A 71 -0.91 -34.14 4.15
CA THR A 71 -0.28 -32.82 4.39
C THR A 71 0.41 -32.31 3.12
N MET A 72 1.02 -33.21 2.33
CA MET A 72 1.64 -32.87 1.06
C MET A 72 0.61 -32.41 0.03
N ASP A 73 -0.46 -33.16 -0.20
CA ASP A 73 -1.47 -32.80 -1.21
C ASP A 73 -2.14 -31.47 -0.88
N PHE A 74 -2.45 -31.26 0.41
CA PHE A 74 -3.00 -30.00 0.90
C PHE A 74 -2.02 -28.85 0.67
N ALA A 75 -0.76 -29.01 1.06
CA ALA A 75 0.27 -27.97 0.93
C ALA A 75 0.55 -27.60 -0.53
N VAL A 76 0.72 -28.60 -1.40
CA VAL A 76 0.98 -28.39 -2.82
C VAL A 76 -0.22 -27.69 -3.45
N SER A 77 -1.45 -28.09 -3.10
CA SER A 77 -2.65 -27.40 -3.58
C SER A 77 -2.73 -25.95 -3.10
N VAL A 78 -2.45 -25.68 -1.82
CA VAL A 78 -2.36 -24.32 -1.26
C VAL A 78 -1.34 -23.48 -2.02
N LEU A 79 -0.17 -24.02 -2.36
CA LEU A 79 0.84 -23.33 -3.16
C LEU A 79 0.34 -23.02 -4.58
N THR A 80 -0.32 -23.98 -5.24
CA THR A 80 -0.87 -23.79 -6.59
C THR A 80 -1.98 -22.74 -6.62
N VAL A 81 -2.93 -22.82 -5.67
CA VAL A 81 -4.01 -21.83 -5.53
C VAL A 81 -3.42 -20.46 -5.23
N SER A 82 -2.45 -20.39 -4.30
CA SER A 82 -1.74 -19.15 -3.98
C SER A 82 -1.10 -18.53 -5.22
N LYS A 83 -0.43 -19.34 -6.04
CA LYS A 83 0.21 -18.88 -7.28
C LYS A 83 -0.81 -18.40 -8.31
N PHE A 84 -1.91 -19.12 -8.48
CA PHE A 84 -3.00 -18.73 -9.37
C PHE A 84 -3.63 -17.39 -8.95
N LEU A 85 -3.97 -17.24 -7.66
CA LEU A 85 -4.49 -15.99 -7.11
C LEU A 85 -3.52 -14.84 -7.34
N ASN A 86 -2.22 -15.04 -7.06
CA ASN A 86 -1.19 -14.04 -7.33
C ASN A 86 -1.19 -13.61 -8.81
N TRP A 87 -1.23 -14.56 -9.75
CA TRP A 87 -1.25 -14.25 -11.18
C TRP A 87 -2.48 -13.42 -11.59
N VAL A 88 -3.68 -13.79 -11.10
CA VAL A 88 -4.92 -13.04 -11.35
C VAL A 88 -4.80 -11.59 -10.88
N PHE A 89 -4.34 -11.36 -9.65
CA PHE A 89 -4.21 -10.01 -9.10
C PHE A 89 -3.07 -9.20 -9.73
N VAL A 90 -1.98 -9.86 -10.14
CA VAL A 90 -0.92 -9.23 -10.92
C VAL A 90 -1.46 -8.75 -12.26
N ILE A 91 -2.27 -9.55 -12.97
CA ILE A 91 -2.93 -9.14 -14.22
C ILE A 91 -3.85 -7.94 -13.97
N ALA A 92 -4.72 -8.01 -12.96
CA ALA A 92 -5.66 -6.94 -12.64
C ALA A 92 -4.93 -5.62 -12.33
N THR A 93 -3.86 -5.68 -11.53
CA THR A 93 -3.02 -4.53 -11.19
C THR A 93 -2.36 -3.93 -12.43
N HIS A 94 -1.83 -4.76 -13.32
CA HIS A 94 -1.18 -4.31 -14.55
C HIS A 94 -2.17 -3.79 -15.60
N ALA A 95 -3.37 -4.36 -15.67
CA ALA A 95 -4.45 -3.84 -16.49
C ALA A 95 -4.88 -2.45 -16.01
N ALA A 96 -5.01 -2.25 -14.69
CA ALA A 96 -5.27 -0.94 -14.11
C ALA A 96 -4.15 0.08 -14.42
N LEU A 97 -2.89 -0.34 -14.38
CA LEU A 97 -1.76 0.50 -14.78
C LEU A 97 -1.84 0.94 -16.24
N LEU A 98 -2.25 0.03 -17.13
CA LEU A 98 -2.40 0.32 -18.56
C LEU A 98 -3.55 1.31 -18.82
N LEU A 99 -4.70 1.11 -18.17
CA LEU A 99 -5.88 2.00 -18.28
C LEU A 99 -5.60 3.41 -17.74
N GLN A 100 -4.82 3.52 -16.66
CA GLN A 100 -4.44 4.81 -16.07
C GLN A 100 -3.28 5.50 -16.80
N HIS A 101 -2.76 4.93 -17.89
CA HIS A 101 -1.64 5.53 -18.58
C HIS A 101 -2.10 6.81 -19.31
N PRO A 102 -1.42 7.97 -19.15
CA PRO A 102 -1.90 9.25 -19.70
C PRO A 102 -2.16 9.24 -21.20
N LYS A 103 -1.32 8.52 -21.96
CA LYS A 103 -1.50 8.35 -23.41
C LYS A 103 -2.72 7.51 -23.80
N ILE A 104 -3.12 6.57 -22.95
CA ILE A 104 -4.33 5.76 -23.17
C ILE A 104 -5.57 6.58 -22.76
N GLN A 105 -5.48 7.33 -21.67
CA GLN A 105 -6.54 8.26 -21.26
C GLN A 105 -6.73 9.42 -22.26
N ALA A 106 -5.70 9.80 -23.00
CA ALA A 106 -5.80 10.81 -24.04
C ALA A 106 -6.52 10.33 -25.32
N LEU A 107 -6.78 9.02 -25.45
CA LEU A 107 -7.51 8.50 -26.61
C LEU A 107 -8.99 8.87 -26.57
N PRO A 108 -9.63 9.04 -27.74
CA PRO A 108 -11.08 9.11 -27.87
C PRO A 108 -11.78 7.94 -27.16
N LEU A 109 -12.96 8.18 -26.57
CA LEU A 109 -13.69 7.20 -25.74
C LEU A 109 -13.99 5.89 -26.48
N ASP A 110 -14.32 5.97 -27.76
CA ASP A 110 -14.56 4.87 -28.69
C ASP A 110 -13.30 4.02 -28.97
N GLN A 111 -12.11 4.60 -28.80
CA GLN A 111 -10.82 3.94 -29.04
C GLN A 111 -10.13 3.49 -27.75
N ARG A 112 -10.68 3.81 -26.57
CA ARG A 112 -10.12 3.38 -25.29
C ARG A 112 -10.33 1.88 -25.10
N PRO A 113 -9.27 1.10 -24.83
CA PRO A 113 -9.45 -0.31 -24.53
C PRO A 113 -10.20 -0.47 -23.20
N GLY A 114 -11.24 -1.30 -23.21
CA GLY A 114 -11.96 -1.65 -21.99
C GLY A 114 -11.10 -2.46 -21.02
N ALA A 115 -11.44 -2.42 -19.73
CA ALA A 115 -10.67 -3.10 -18.68
C ALA A 115 -10.52 -4.61 -18.92
N LEU A 116 -11.60 -5.27 -19.35
CA LEU A 116 -11.59 -6.69 -19.70
C LEU A 116 -10.63 -7.00 -20.85
N ARG A 117 -10.62 -6.15 -21.90
CA ARG A 117 -9.72 -6.31 -23.05
C ARG A 117 -8.26 -6.15 -22.63
N CYS A 118 -7.95 -5.15 -21.81
CA CYS A 118 -6.60 -4.99 -21.24
C CYS A 118 -6.19 -6.21 -20.41
N GLY A 119 -7.07 -6.68 -19.53
CA GLY A 119 -6.84 -7.86 -18.69
C GLY A 119 -6.57 -9.11 -19.52
N LEU A 120 -7.45 -9.43 -20.49
CA LEU A 120 -7.29 -10.59 -21.38
C LEU A 120 -6.01 -10.50 -22.23
N THR A 121 -5.66 -9.31 -22.72
CA THR A 121 -4.42 -9.11 -23.51
C THR A 121 -3.19 -9.42 -22.67
N ILE A 122 -3.15 -8.96 -21.41
CA ILE A 122 -2.04 -9.24 -20.49
C ILE A 122 -2.06 -10.71 -20.08
N ALA A 123 -3.22 -11.29 -19.77
CA ALA A 123 -3.38 -12.69 -19.41
C ALA A 123 -2.83 -13.61 -20.50
N TRP A 124 -3.24 -13.40 -21.76
CA TRP A 124 -2.78 -14.20 -22.88
C TRP A 124 -1.26 -14.15 -23.07
N LYS A 125 -0.66 -12.96 -22.97
CA LYS A 125 0.79 -12.79 -23.10
C LYS A 125 1.60 -13.37 -21.93
N THR A 126 0.99 -13.48 -20.75
CA THR A 126 1.66 -14.01 -19.54
C THR A 126 1.41 -15.49 -19.32
N MET A 127 0.35 -16.06 -19.93
CA MET A 127 -0.09 -17.44 -19.73
C MET A 127 1.02 -18.49 -19.91
N PRO A 128 1.86 -18.46 -20.97
CA PRO A 128 2.92 -19.48 -21.11
C PRO A 128 3.96 -19.41 -19.99
N GLY A 129 4.34 -18.19 -19.60
CA GLY A 129 5.28 -17.98 -18.49
C GLY A 129 4.70 -18.42 -17.15
N PHE A 130 3.43 -18.09 -16.89
CA PHE A 130 2.71 -18.52 -15.70
C PHE A 130 2.62 -20.05 -15.62
N LEU A 131 2.22 -20.73 -16.69
CA LEU A 131 2.13 -22.20 -16.72
C LEU A 131 3.48 -22.85 -16.43
N ALA A 132 4.56 -22.39 -17.08
CA ALA A 132 5.90 -22.89 -16.84
C ALA A 132 6.35 -22.68 -15.38
N LEU A 133 6.14 -21.49 -14.83
CA LEU A 133 6.48 -21.18 -13.45
C LEU A 133 5.58 -21.92 -12.45
N ASN A 134 4.34 -22.27 -12.82
CA ASN A 134 3.42 -23.03 -11.97
C ASN A 134 3.83 -24.51 -11.89
N ILE A 135 4.19 -25.10 -13.04
CA ILE A 135 4.80 -26.44 -13.07
C ILE A 135 6.08 -26.45 -12.23
N ALA A 136 6.93 -25.42 -12.33
CA ALA A 136 8.11 -25.31 -11.48
C ALA A 136 7.75 -25.25 -9.98
N THR A 137 6.73 -24.47 -9.60
CA THR A 137 6.24 -24.41 -8.21
C THR A 137 5.75 -25.78 -7.72
N LEU A 138 4.99 -26.51 -8.53
CA LEU A 138 4.50 -27.85 -8.21
C LEU A 138 5.66 -28.83 -7.99
N VAL A 139 6.58 -28.91 -8.95
CA VAL A 139 7.73 -29.83 -8.90
C VAL A 139 8.61 -29.51 -7.69
N LEU A 140 8.93 -28.24 -7.46
CA LEU A 140 9.75 -27.82 -6.32
C LEU A 140 9.03 -28.02 -4.99
N GLY A 141 7.72 -27.78 -4.94
CA GLY A 141 6.89 -28.05 -3.77
C GLY A 141 6.95 -29.52 -3.37
N VAL A 142 6.60 -30.42 -4.29
CA VAL A 142 6.68 -31.88 -4.08
C VAL A 142 8.09 -32.31 -3.68
N PHE A 143 9.11 -31.82 -4.39
CA PHE A 143 10.51 -32.13 -4.07
C PHE A 143 10.87 -31.75 -2.63
N VAL A 144 10.50 -30.56 -2.16
CA VAL A 144 10.77 -30.13 -0.77
C VAL A 144 10.05 -31.00 0.25
N TYR A 145 8.86 -31.53 -0.06
CA TYR A 145 8.15 -32.44 0.83
C TYR A 145 8.83 -33.81 0.96
N HIS A 146 9.58 -34.24 -0.07
CA HIS A 146 10.44 -35.44 -0.01
C HIS A 146 11.78 -35.21 0.70
N LEU A 147 12.16 -33.95 1.00
CA LEU A 147 13.35 -33.66 1.79
C LEU A 147 13.13 -33.92 3.29
N SER A 148 14.22 -33.85 4.06
CA SER A 148 14.20 -34.12 5.49
C SER A 148 13.22 -33.19 6.24
N PRO A 149 12.64 -33.64 7.38
CA PRO A 149 11.72 -32.82 8.18
C PRO A 149 12.32 -31.48 8.61
N SER A 150 13.64 -31.42 8.84
CA SER A 150 14.36 -30.19 9.17
C SER A 150 14.25 -29.15 8.05
N VAL A 151 14.36 -29.57 6.79
CA VAL A 151 14.18 -28.68 5.63
C VAL A 151 12.72 -28.26 5.50
N ARG A 152 11.75 -29.16 5.72
CA ARG A 152 10.32 -28.79 5.71
C ARG A 152 9.99 -27.72 6.75
N ARG A 153 10.55 -27.86 7.96
CA ARG A 153 10.47 -26.81 8.99
C ARG A 153 11.09 -25.50 8.55
N THR A 154 11.99 -25.41 7.58
CA THR A 154 12.45 -24.08 7.11
C THR A 154 11.45 -23.38 6.19
N LYS A 155 10.39 -24.08 5.73
CA LYS A 155 9.38 -23.56 4.79
C LYS A 155 9.99 -23.00 3.50
N VAL A 156 11.12 -23.57 3.05
CA VAL A 156 11.86 -23.12 1.86
C VAL A 156 10.99 -23.08 0.60
N HIS A 157 10.04 -24.00 0.46
CA HIS A 157 9.07 -24.01 -0.65
C HIS A 157 8.25 -22.71 -0.73
N VAL A 158 7.96 -22.06 0.40
CA VAL A 158 7.23 -20.78 0.44
C VAL A 158 8.08 -19.66 -0.13
N TYR A 159 9.34 -19.55 0.30
CA TYR A 159 10.28 -18.53 -0.20
C TYR A 159 10.55 -18.69 -1.71
N ILE A 160 10.76 -19.92 -2.17
CA ILE A 160 10.88 -20.22 -3.59
C ILE A 160 9.60 -19.79 -4.33
N THR A 161 8.43 -20.08 -3.78
CA THR A 161 7.15 -19.69 -4.40
C THR A 161 7.00 -18.17 -4.47
N LEU A 162 7.37 -17.43 -3.42
CA LEU A 162 7.39 -15.96 -3.42
C LEU A 162 8.35 -15.40 -4.48
N PHE A 163 9.51 -16.02 -4.65
CA PHE A 163 10.43 -15.67 -5.73
C PHE A 163 9.80 -15.91 -7.11
N LEU A 164 9.14 -17.05 -7.32
CA LEU A 164 8.47 -17.34 -8.59
C LEU A 164 7.28 -16.40 -8.86
N MET A 165 6.50 -16.04 -7.82
CA MET A 165 5.44 -15.01 -7.91
C MET A 165 6.01 -13.63 -8.30
N HIS A 166 7.23 -13.33 -7.87
CA HIS A 166 7.92 -12.12 -8.30
C HIS A 166 8.31 -12.17 -9.78
N LEU A 167 8.72 -13.33 -10.29
CA LEU A 167 8.97 -13.52 -11.72
C LEU A 167 7.68 -13.31 -12.53
N ASP A 168 6.53 -13.80 -12.06
CA ASP A 168 5.22 -13.54 -12.70
C ASP A 168 4.96 -12.03 -12.82
N THR A 169 5.29 -11.25 -11.78
CA THR A 169 5.17 -9.79 -11.79
C THR A 169 6.05 -9.14 -12.85
N ILE A 170 7.28 -9.62 -13.04
CA ILE A 170 8.19 -9.13 -14.08
C ILE A 170 7.66 -9.45 -15.48
N VAL A 171 7.16 -10.68 -15.68
CA VAL A 171 6.58 -11.11 -16.97
C VAL A 171 5.34 -10.28 -17.29
N ALA A 172 4.47 -10.03 -16.31
CA ALA A 172 3.31 -9.14 -16.48
C ALA A 172 3.71 -7.69 -16.79
N SER A 173 4.76 -7.17 -16.14
CA SER A 173 5.30 -5.84 -16.46
C SER A 173 5.80 -5.75 -17.92
N LEU A 174 6.49 -6.79 -18.42
CA LEU A 174 6.93 -6.86 -19.81
C LEU A 174 5.74 -6.96 -20.78
N ALA A 175 4.74 -7.78 -20.46
CA ALA A 175 3.51 -7.91 -21.24
C ALA A 175 2.72 -6.59 -21.29
N THR A 176 2.71 -5.83 -20.20
CA THR A 176 2.07 -4.52 -20.14
C THR A 176 2.78 -3.51 -21.02
N GLN A 177 4.11 -3.50 -21.01
CA GLN A 177 4.91 -2.64 -21.89
C GLN A 177 4.70 -2.99 -23.37
N SER A 178 4.60 -4.27 -23.72
CA SER A 178 4.33 -4.68 -25.11
C SER A 178 2.92 -4.32 -25.54
N ALA A 179 1.90 -4.58 -24.69
CA ALA A 179 0.52 -4.18 -24.96
C ALA A 179 0.39 -2.66 -25.14
N PHE A 180 1.08 -1.87 -24.31
CA PHE A 180 1.12 -0.42 -24.45
C PHE A 180 1.72 0.01 -25.80
N LEU A 181 2.83 -0.60 -26.22
CA LEU A 181 3.46 -0.28 -27.50
C LEU A 181 2.57 -0.62 -28.69
N GLU A 182 1.87 -1.77 -28.65
CA GLU A 182 0.91 -2.17 -29.68
C GLU A 182 -0.24 -1.16 -29.83
N HIS A 183 -0.81 -0.71 -28.71
CA HIS A 183 -1.83 0.34 -28.73
C HIS A 183 -1.29 1.68 -29.25
N ALA A 184 -0.07 2.05 -28.88
CA ALA A 184 0.56 3.27 -29.37
C ALA A 184 0.84 3.21 -30.88
N THR A 185 1.26 2.06 -31.41
CA THR A 185 1.51 1.89 -32.85
C THR A 185 0.24 1.81 -33.67
N ALA A 186 -0.80 1.12 -33.19
CA ALA A 186 -2.08 1.01 -33.88
C ALA A 186 -2.74 2.39 -34.07
N ASN A 187 -2.62 3.26 -33.05
CA ASN A 187 -3.22 4.60 -33.08
C ASN A 187 -2.31 5.65 -33.75
N ALA A 188 -1.01 5.39 -33.88
CA ALA A 188 -0.10 6.25 -34.66
C ALA A 188 -0.25 6.05 -36.18
N ILE A 189 -0.94 5.00 -36.63
CA ILE A 189 -1.21 4.72 -38.05
C ILE A 189 -2.44 5.51 -38.56
N ALA A 190 -3.16 6.25 -37.70
CA ALA A 190 -4.09 7.29 -38.16
C ALA A 190 -3.24 8.47 -38.68
N PRO A 191 -3.13 8.68 -40.00
CA PRO A 191 -2.23 9.68 -40.54
C PRO A 191 -2.89 11.05 -40.35
N SER A 192 -2.54 11.75 -39.28
CA SER A 192 -2.54 13.20 -39.34
C SER A 192 -1.41 13.60 -40.27
N ALA A 193 -1.77 13.90 -41.52
CA ALA A 193 -0.96 14.73 -42.39
C ALA A 193 -0.44 15.94 -41.57
N VAL A 194 0.79 16.37 -41.84
CA VAL A 194 1.56 17.40 -41.12
C VAL A 194 2.44 16.86 -39.99
N SER A 195 3.56 16.26 -40.37
CA SER A 195 4.89 16.88 -40.19
C SER A 195 6.00 15.86 -40.46
N GLU A 196 6.66 16.00 -41.60
CA GLU A 196 7.97 15.38 -41.87
C GLU A 196 9.03 15.97 -40.93
N GLN A 197 9.03 15.57 -39.67
CA GLN A 197 10.09 15.94 -38.74
C GLN A 197 10.91 14.70 -38.39
N LYS A 198 12.05 14.59 -39.09
CA LYS A 198 13.21 13.70 -38.86
C LYS A 198 12.98 12.67 -37.75
N GLN A 199 12.58 11.46 -38.15
CA GLN A 199 12.57 10.29 -37.27
C GLN A 199 13.95 10.15 -36.60
N PRO A 200 14.04 10.17 -35.26
CA PRO A 200 15.28 9.86 -34.58
C PRO A 200 15.64 8.40 -34.90
N ARG A 201 16.89 8.17 -35.31
CA ARG A 201 17.51 6.85 -35.58
C ARG A 201 16.91 5.78 -34.66
N ARG A 202 16.19 4.82 -35.25
CA ARG A 202 15.59 3.67 -34.55
C ARG A 202 16.65 3.01 -33.66
N ALA A 203 16.57 3.25 -32.36
CA ALA A 203 17.39 2.55 -31.38
C ALA A 203 17.12 1.05 -31.55
N ARG A 204 18.17 0.25 -31.78
CA ARG A 204 18.04 -1.22 -31.87
C ARG A 204 17.21 -1.72 -30.68
N PRO A 205 16.20 -2.58 -30.91
CA PRO A 205 15.41 -3.13 -29.82
C PRO A 205 16.37 -3.86 -28.87
N ARG A 206 16.48 -3.38 -27.62
CA ARG A 206 17.23 -4.08 -26.58
C ARG A 206 16.67 -5.49 -26.46
N SER A 207 17.55 -6.49 -26.36
CA SER A 207 17.16 -7.89 -26.21
C SER A 207 16.16 -8.08 -25.07
N TYR A 208 15.25 -9.04 -25.20
CA TYR A 208 14.27 -9.36 -24.17
C TYR A 208 14.94 -9.58 -22.80
N ALA A 209 16.05 -10.32 -22.78
CA ALA A 209 16.86 -10.57 -21.59
C ALA A 209 17.37 -9.28 -20.92
N ALA A 210 17.85 -8.29 -21.70
CA ALA A 210 18.34 -7.03 -21.14
C ALA A 210 17.20 -6.19 -20.51
N ARG A 211 15.98 -6.28 -21.05
CA ARG A 211 14.79 -5.64 -20.47
C ARG A 211 14.36 -6.35 -19.19
N PHE A 212 14.31 -7.68 -19.22
CA PHE A 212 14.02 -8.52 -18.06
C PHE A 212 14.99 -8.23 -16.90
N MET A 213 16.30 -8.30 -17.13
CA MET A 213 17.31 -8.04 -16.09
C MET A 213 17.28 -6.62 -15.54
N ARG A 214 16.81 -5.65 -16.32
CA ARG A 214 16.58 -4.30 -15.82
C ARG A 214 15.39 -4.26 -14.87
N LEU A 215 14.26 -4.85 -15.26
CA LEU A 215 13.06 -4.90 -14.43
C LEU A 215 13.30 -5.71 -13.15
N PHE A 216 14.00 -6.85 -13.25
CA PHE A 216 14.42 -7.62 -12.09
C PHE A 216 15.20 -6.77 -11.08
N ARG A 217 16.20 -6.01 -11.53
CA ARG A 217 16.95 -5.10 -10.64
C ARG A 217 16.11 -3.95 -10.09
N GLN A 218 15.13 -3.47 -10.84
CA GLN A 218 14.22 -2.40 -10.39
C GLN A 218 13.22 -2.89 -9.35
N LEU A 219 12.77 -4.14 -9.45
CA LEU A 219 11.78 -4.75 -8.57
C LEU A 219 12.42 -5.57 -7.44
N ALA A 220 13.74 -5.76 -7.44
CA ALA A 220 14.47 -6.49 -6.38
C ALA A 220 14.22 -5.94 -4.96
N THR A 221 13.96 -4.64 -4.80
CA THR A 221 13.60 -4.06 -3.50
C THR A 221 12.24 -4.54 -3.02
N SER A 222 11.28 -4.72 -3.92
CA SER A 222 9.96 -5.29 -3.62
C SER A 222 10.08 -6.77 -3.26
N LEU A 223 10.91 -7.54 -4.00
CA LEU A 223 11.21 -8.94 -3.66
C LEU A 223 11.81 -9.06 -2.24
N LEU A 224 12.80 -8.22 -1.93
CA LEU A 224 13.45 -8.19 -0.62
C LEU A 224 12.43 -7.86 0.49
N ALA A 225 11.57 -6.87 0.27
CA ALA A 225 10.52 -6.50 1.21
C ALA A 225 9.56 -7.66 1.50
N THR A 226 9.11 -8.38 0.46
CA THR A 226 8.25 -9.57 0.62
C THR A 226 8.97 -10.71 1.35
N HIS A 227 10.26 -10.91 1.11
CA HIS A 227 11.04 -11.92 1.83
C HIS A 227 11.20 -11.57 3.31
N ILE A 228 11.50 -10.30 3.63
CA ILE A 228 11.57 -9.83 5.02
C ILE A 228 10.21 -10.03 5.71
N ALA A 229 9.11 -9.72 5.04
CA ALA A 229 7.76 -9.94 5.57
C ALA A 229 7.49 -11.44 5.84
N ALA A 230 7.86 -12.32 4.92
CA ALA A 230 7.73 -13.77 5.08
C ALA A 230 8.59 -14.30 6.24
N THR A 231 9.84 -13.83 6.36
CA THR A 231 10.73 -14.16 7.48
C THR A 231 10.17 -13.70 8.81
N TYR A 232 9.64 -12.48 8.87
CA TYR A 232 8.98 -11.97 10.07
C TYR A 232 7.74 -12.80 10.43
N ALA A 233 6.89 -13.16 9.46
CA ALA A 233 5.74 -14.03 9.68
C ALA A 233 6.14 -15.43 10.18
N GLN A 234 7.19 -16.02 9.61
CA GLN A 234 7.71 -17.30 10.08
C GLN A 234 8.24 -17.20 11.52
N PHE A 235 8.94 -16.11 11.84
CA PHE A 235 9.44 -15.86 13.20
C PHE A 235 8.29 -15.69 14.19
N ALA A 236 7.32 -14.83 13.87
CA ALA A 236 6.14 -14.57 14.71
C ALA A 236 5.29 -15.83 14.94
N ALA A 237 5.10 -16.66 13.91
CA ALA A 237 4.35 -17.91 14.01
C ALA A 237 4.99 -18.94 14.94
N ARG A 238 6.32 -18.85 15.17
CA ARG A 238 7.10 -19.81 15.96
C ARG A 238 7.45 -19.36 17.35
N LEU A 239 7.32 -18.07 17.64
CA LEU A 239 7.74 -17.52 18.91
C LEU A 239 6.83 -18.06 20.03
N PRO A 240 7.35 -18.84 20.99
CA PRO A 240 6.55 -19.33 22.10
C PRO A 240 6.34 -18.19 23.10
N LEU A 241 5.21 -17.50 22.98
CA LEU A 241 4.85 -16.39 23.84
C LEU A 241 3.91 -16.87 24.94
N HIS A 242 4.47 -17.29 26.07
CA HIS A 242 3.71 -17.83 27.19
C HIS A 242 3.35 -16.79 28.26
N SER A 243 4.12 -15.70 28.35
CA SER A 243 3.90 -14.63 29.34
C SER A 243 3.40 -13.32 28.72
N GLN A 244 2.66 -12.54 29.50
CA GLN A 244 2.22 -11.19 29.11
C GLN A 244 3.39 -10.27 28.81
N GLU A 245 4.49 -10.38 29.56
CA GLU A 245 5.70 -9.57 29.36
C GLU A 245 6.37 -9.86 28.01
N GLN A 246 6.52 -11.14 27.65
CA GLN A 246 7.08 -11.53 26.36
C GLN A 246 6.21 -11.03 25.20
N MET A 247 4.88 -11.10 25.36
CA MET A 247 3.96 -10.59 24.34
C MET A 247 4.02 -9.06 24.23
N GLY A 248 4.11 -8.34 25.35
CA GLY A 248 4.31 -6.90 25.36
C GLY A 248 5.64 -6.47 24.71
N LEU A 249 6.73 -7.19 25.00
CA LEU A 249 8.03 -6.96 24.39
C LEU A 249 8.01 -7.23 22.89
N PHE A 250 7.34 -8.31 22.46
CA PHE A 250 7.14 -8.61 21.04
C PHE A 250 6.37 -7.49 20.35
N THR A 251 5.23 -7.06 20.89
CA THR A 251 4.45 -5.94 20.32
C THR A 251 5.27 -4.65 20.23
N LEU A 252 6.03 -4.31 21.28
CA LEU A 252 6.88 -3.12 21.27
C LEU A 252 8.00 -3.22 20.21
N ALA A 253 8.65 -4.38 20.10
CA ALA A 253 9.69 -4.62 19.10
C ALA A 253 9.12 -4.57 17.67
N SER A 254 7.93 -5.12 17.44
CA SER A 254 7.23 -5.07 16.15
C SER A 254 6.83 -3.65 15.77
N MET A 255 6.34 -2.86 16.72
CA MET A 255 6.06 -1.43 16.51
C MET A 255 7.33 -0.63 16.20
N ALA A 256 8.42 -0.88 16.93
CA ALA A 256 9.71 -0.26 16.64
C ALA A 256 10.22 -0.62 15.24
N LEU A 257 10.07 -1.89 14.83
CA LEU A 257 10.41 -2.35 13.48
C LEU A 257 9.54 -1.68 12.41
N LYS A 258 8.23 -1.55 12.63
CA LYS A 258 7.30 -0.82 11.75
C LYS A 258 7.77 0.62 11.56
N VAL A 259 8.00 1.35 12.65
CA VAL A 259 8.46 2.75 12.62
C VAL A 259 9.81 2.87 11.90
N LEU A 260 10.77 2.00 12.23
CA LEU A 260 12.09 1.99 11.59
C LEU A 260 11.97 1.80 10.08
N LEU A 261 11.13 0.86 9.63
CA LEU A 261 10.96 0.56 8.22
C LEU A 261 10.28 1.70 7.47
N GLN A 262 9.28 2.34 8.08
CA GLN A 262 8.63 3.54 7.55
C GLN A 262 9.64 4.69 7.39
N GLU A 263 10.49 4.94 8.40
CA GLU A 263 11.50 6.01 8.35
C GLU A 263 12.63 5.72 7.35
N LEU A 264 13.11 4.47 7.26
CA LEU A 264 14.08 4.06 6.25
C LEU A 264 13.52 4.26 4.83
N THR A 265 12.24 3.93 4.64
CA THR A 265 11.57 4.12 3.36
C THR A 265 11.40 5.59 3.03
N ARG A 266 10.97 6.41 3.99
CA ARG A 266 10.91 7.87 3.87
C ARG A 266 12.27 8.44 3.47
N HIS A 267 13.33 8.03 4.15
CA HIS A 267 14.71 8.46 3.82
C HIS A 267 15.09 8.06 2.38
N TYR A 268 14.81 6.82 1.99
CA TYR A 268 15.07 6.32 0.64
C TYR A 268 14.31 7.12 -0.44
N VAL A 269 13.00 7.32 -0.26
CA VAL A 269 12.11 8.03 -1.19
C VAL A 269 12.53 9.49 -1.35
N LEU A 270 12.81 10.19 -0.24
CA LEU A 270 13.24 11.58 -0.25
C LEU A 270 14.63 11.73 -0.90
N ARG A 271 15.58 10.84 -0.60
CA ARG A 271 16.94 10.88 -1.16
C ARG A 271 16.95 10.61 -2.66
N ARG A 272 16.11 9.68 -3.14
CA ARG A 272 15.97 9.36 -4.56
C ARG A 272 15.02 10.28 -5.32
N ARG A 273 14.40 11.27 -4.64
CA ARG A 273 13.38 12.18 -5.19
C ARG A 273 12.25 11.43 -5.91
N LEU A 274 11.90 10.25 -5.41
CA LEU A 274 10.83 9.45 -5.99
C LEU A 274 9.50 10.11 -5.64
N GLN A 275 8.80 10.64 -6.64
CA GLN A 275 7.49 11.28 -6.44
C GLN A 275 6.31 10.33 -6.69
N ASN A 276 6.60 9.07 -6.99
CA ASN A 276 5.58 8.12 -7.38
C ASN A 276 4.96 7.50 -6.13
N ALA A 277 3.73 7.92 -5.79
CA ALA A 277 2.93 7.36 -4.71
C ALA A 277 2.80 5.83 -4.80
N ARG A 278 2.87 5.27 -6.02
CA ARG A 278 2.86 3.83 -6.26
C ARG A 278 4.06 3.11 -5.64
N VAL A 279 5.25 3.69 -5.77
CA VAL A 279 6.48 3.10 -5.21
C VAL A 279 6.45 3.18 -3.68
N MET A 280 5.93 4.28 -3.15
CA MET A 280 5.72 4.44 -1.71
C MET A 280 4.73 3.41 -1.16
N ALA A 281 3.61 3.19 -1.83
CA ALA A 281 2.63 2.17 -1.46
C ALA A 281 3.22 0.75 -1.45
N VAL A 282 4.07 0.41 -2.42
CA VAL A 282 4.74 -0.90 -2.48
C VAL A 282 5.75 -1.08 -1.33
N ILE A 283 6.63 -0.11 -1.13
CA ILE A 283 7.75 -0.26 -0.18
C ILE A 283 7.27 -0.09 1.28
N VAL A 284 6.30 0.80 1.53
CA VAL A 284 5.74 1.02 2.87
C VAL A 284 4.60 0.06 3.16
N GLY A 285 3.65 -0.08 2.23
CA GLY A 285 2.39 -0.77 2.48
C GLY A 285 2.55 -2.27 2.71
N ILE A 286 3.25 -3.00 1.81
CA ILE A 286 3.38 -4.46 1.94
C ILE A 286 3.99 -4.86 3.29
N PRO A 287 5.14 -4.31 3.72
CA PRO A 287 5.71 -4.70 4.99
C PRO A 287 4.89 -4.25 6.20
N THR A 288 4.25 -3.08 6.13
CA THR A 288 3.39 -2.59 7.22
C THR A 288 2.19 -3.51 7.41
N ILE A 289 1.51 -3.87 6.32
CA ILE A 289 0.40 -4.83 6.33
C ILE A 289 0.85 -6.15 6.96
N ALA A 290 2.02 -6.67 6.53
CA ALA A 290 2.54 -7.93 7.04
C ALA A 290 2.89 -7.87 8.54
N ILE A 291 3.60 -6.82 8.98
CA ILE A 291 4.00 -6.66 10.39
C ILE A 291 2.77 -6.59 11.29
N ASP A 292 1.82 -5.71 10.94
CA ASP A 292 0.61 -5.48 11.72
C ASP A 292 -0.29 -6.71 11.74
N THR A 293 -0.36 -7.46 10.64
CA THR A 293 -1.15 -8.70 10.58
C THR A 293 -0.62 -9.74 11.55
N GLN A 294 0.68 -10.03 11.52
CA GLN A 294 1.24 -11.06 12.41
C GLN A 294 1.20 -10.62 13.87
N MET A 295 1.43 -9.33 14.13
CA MET A 295 1.30 -8.76 15.47
C MET A 295 -0.12 -8.97 16.02
N ARG A 296 -1.15 -8.71 15.21
CA ARG A 296 -2.56 -8.91 15.58
C ARG A 296 -2.90 -10.40 15.73
N ILE A 297 -2.41 -11.28 14.85
CA ILE A 297 -2.58 -12.74 15.00
C ILE A 297 -1.99 -13.21 16.34
N VAL A 298 -0.78 -12.78 16.69
CA VAL A 298 -0.14 -13.14 17.96
C VAL A 298 -0.94 -12.63 19.17
N LEU A 299 -1.37 -11.37 19.16
CA LEU A 299 -2.14 -10.80 20.26
C LEU A 299 -3.50 -11.48 20.45
N LEU A 300 -4.19 -11.80 19.35
CA LEU A 300 -5.50 -12.46 19.39
C LEU A 300 -5.43 -13.94 19.74
N ARG A 301 -4.25 -14.56 19.63
CA ARG A 301 -3.99 -15.90 20.18
C ARG A 301 -3.85 -15.91 21.70
N ALA A 302 -3.73 -14.75 22.36
CA ALA A 302 -3.64 -14.70 23.80
C ALA A 302 -4.93 -15.24 24.47
N HIS A 303 -4.79 -16.12 25.47
CA HIS A 303 -5.94 -16.79 26.11
C HIS A 303 -6.87 -15.89 26.93
N ASN A 304 -6.48 -14.62 27.20
CA ASN A 304 -7.25 -13.72 28.04
C ASN A 304 -7.72 -12.49 27.27
N THR A 305 -9.03 -12.34 27.15
CA THR A 305 -9.73 -11.19 26.55
C THR A 305 -9.27 -9.86 27.12
N LYS A 306 -8.97 -9.79 28.43
CA LYS A 306 -8.44 -8.57 29.07
C LYS A 306 -7.06 -8.20 28.51
N THR A 307 -6.20 -9.18 28.30
CA THR A 307 -4.87 -8.97 27.69
C THR A 307 -5.00 -8.53 26.24
N GLN A 308 -5.93 -9.12 25.48
CA GLN A 308 -6.19 -8.73 24.09
C GLN A 308 -6.64 -7.26 23.99
N LEU A 309 -7.64 -6.86 24.78
CA LEU A 309 -8.16 -5.50 24.81
C LEU A 309 -7.12 -4.49 25.31
N SER A 310 -6.39 -4.83 26.38
CA SER A 310 -5.31 -4.00 26.91
C SER A 310 -4.19 -3.80 25.88
N GLY A 311 -3.81 -4.88 25.17
CA GLY A 311 -2.80 -4.82 24.11
C GLY A 311 -3.24 -3.90 22.97
N SER A 312 -4.50 -4.00 22.54
CA SER A 312 -5.07 -3.10 21.52
C SER A 312 -5.11 -1.64 21.95
N PHE A 313 -5.50 -1.37 23.20
CA PHE A 313 -5.50 -0.02 23.74
C PHE A 313 -4.09 0.59 23.76
N VAL A 314 -3.10 -0.19 24.23
CA VAL A 314 -1.69 0.26 24.25
C VAL A 314 -1.18 0.53 22.84
N MET A 315 -1.45 -0.37 21.88
CA MET A 315 -1.08 -0.15 20.48
C MET A 315 -1.69 1.13 19.93
N ALA A 316 -2.99 1.35 20.16
CA ALA A 316 -3.71 2.52 19.67
C ALA A 316 -3.20 3.83 20.30
N VAL A 317 -2.80 3.83 21.58
CA VAL A 317 -2.15 5.00 22.20
C VAL A 317 -0.78 5.28 21.56
N ILE A 318 0.04 4.23 21.37
CA ILE A 318 1.36 4.37 20.74
C ILE A 318 1.23 4.91 19.30
N GLU A 319 0.26 4.41 18.55
CA GLU A 319 -0.11 4.85 17.19
C GLU A 319 -0.35 6.36 17.15
N VAL A 320 -1.25 6.86 18.01
CA VAL A 320 -1.57 8.31 18.12
C VAL A 320 -0.31 9.11 18.43
N LEU A 321 0.47 8.67 19.42
CA LEU A 321 1.69 9.36 19.83
C LEU A 321 2.70 9.44 18.69
N VAL A 322 2.94 8.34 17.98
CA VAL A 322 3.85 8.29 16.82
C VAL A 322 3.37 9.23 15.72
N ARG A 323 2.08 9.22 15.37
CA ARG A 323 1.51 10.09 14.34
C ARG A 323 1.60 11.57 14.71
N LEU A 324 1.36 11.90 15.98
CA LEU A 324 1.53 13.27 16.50
C LEU A 324 2.98 13.72 16.44
N VAL A 325 3.91 12.89 16.92
CA VAL A 325 5.35 13.18 16.89
C VAL A 325 5.82 13.39 15.45
N LYS A 326 5.44 12.51 14.51
CA LYS A 326 5.77 12.67 13.08
C LYS A 326 5.23 13.98 12.49
N THR A 327 3.98 14.32 12.81
CA THR A 327 3.36 15.58 12.35
C THR A 327 4.11 16.79 12.90
N GLN A 328 4.50 16.77 14.18
CA GLN A 328 5.31 17.83 14.79
C GLN A 328 6.72 17.93 14.18
N ILE A 329 7.37 16.80 13.88
CA ILE A 329 8.67 16.76 13.21
C ILE A 329 8.58 17.44 11.83
N VAL A 330 7.56 17.10 11.03
CA VAL A 330 7.35 17.73 9.71
C VAL A 330 7.13 19.24 9.86
N HIS A 331 6.31 19.66 10.83
CA HIS A 331 6.07 21.07 11.09
C HIS A 331 7.35 21.80 11.53
N ASN A 332 8.16 21.19 12.39
CA ASN A 332 9.43 21.74 12.84
C ASN A 332 10.46 21.81 11.71
N GLN A 333 10.49 20.84 10.79
CA GLN A 333 11.32 20.88 9.58
C GLN A 333 10.94 22.07 8.69
N ILE A 334 9.64 22.32 8.50
CA ILE A 334 9.15 23.47 7.74
C ILE A 334 9.56 24.78 8.43
N ARG A 335 9.29 24.92 9.74
CA ARG A 335 9.66 26.11 10.53
C ARG A 335 11.16 26.37 10.53
N SER A 336 11.98 25.33 10.65
CA SER A 336 13.44 25.42 10.65
C SER A 336 13.95 25.92 9.29
N GLN A 337 13.48 25.33 8.18
CA GLN A 337 13.84 25.79 6.84
C GLN A 337 13.37 27.21 6.54
N GLU A 338 12.19 27.63 7.03
CA GLU A 338 11.72 29.02 6.92
C GLU A 338 12.65 29.99 7.65
N ARG A 339 13.15 29.61 8.83
CA ARG A 339 14.09 30.41 9.63
C ARG A 339 15.46 30.48 8.95
N SER A 340 16.04 29.35 8.56
CA SER A 340 17.38 29.28 7.96
C SER A 340 17.48 30.04 6.63
N ARG A 341 16.37 30.17 5.89
CA ARG A 341 16.33 30.89 4.60
C ARG A 341 15.91 32.36 4.72
N GLY A 342 15.67 32.87 5.94
CA GLY A 342 15.20 34.26 6.14
C GLY A 342 13.86 34.58 5.47
N LEU A 343 13.08 33.56 5.09
CA LEU A 343 11.88 33.71 4.26
C LEU A 343 10.71 34.37 5.01
N ARG A 344 10.76 34.45 6.34
CA ARG A 344 9.73 35.12 7.15
C ARG A 344 9.65 36.62 6.84
N SER A 345 10.78 37.33 6.79
CA SER A 345 10.81 38.75 6.42
C SER A 345 10.44 38.97 4.95
N ALA A 346 10.84 38.06 4.07
CA ALA A 346 10.47 38.13 2.65
C ALA A 346 8.96 37.93 2.45
N ARG A 347 8.32 37.01 3.19
CA ARG A 347 6.88 36.78 3.11
C ARG A 347 6.08 37.92 3.73
N ALA A 348 6.52 38.44 4.89
CA ALA A 348 5.89 39.59 5.55
C ALA A 348 5.92 40.85 4.65
N SER A 349 7.04 41.12 3.99
CA SER A 349 7.15 42.27 3.07
C SER A 349 6.32 42.13 1.79
N ILE A 350 6.14 40.91 1.27
CA ILE A 350 5.24 40.64 0.14
C ILE A 350 3.77 40.84 0.55
N VAL A 351 3.37 40.32 1.70
CA VAL A 351 2.00 40.48 2.23
C VAL A 351 1.72 41.96 2.47
N GLN A 352 2.62 42.68 3.14
CA GLN A 352 2.48 44.11 3.40
C GLN A 352 2.33 44.91 2.10
N ARG A 353 3.13 44.62 1.06
CA ARG A 353 2.97 45.23 -0.27
C ARG A 353 1.62 44.92 -0.91
N ALA A 354 1.11 43.69 -0.77
CA ALA A 354 -0.19 43.32 -1.31
C ALA A 354 -1.32 44.04 -0.57
N THR A 355 -1.25 44.13 0.77
CA THR A 355 -2.22 44.85 1.60
C THR A 355 -2.22 46.34 1.29
N ASP A 356 -1.05 46.95 1.08
CA ASP A 356 -0.93 48.35 0.67
C ASP A 356 -1.52 48.60 -0.71
N LEU A 357 -1.37 47.65 -1.65
CA LEU A 357 -1.93 47.74 -3.00
C LEU A 357 -3.46 47.66 -2.96
N VAL A 358 -4.02 46.75 -2.18
CA VAL A 358 -5.48 46.65 -1.95
C VAL A 358 -6.00 47.90 -1.28
N ARG A 359 -5.31 48.43 -0.26
CA ARG A 359 -5.70 49.68 0.41
C ARG A 359 -5.71 50.87 -0.56
N ARG A 360 -4.71 50.98 -1.46
CA ARG A 360 -4.64 52.05 -2.48
C ARG A 360 -5.74 51.93 -3.55
N VAL A 361 -6.10 50.72 -3.93
CA VAL A 361 -7.21 50.49 -4.88
C VAL A 361 -8.54 50.81 -4.20
N SER A 362 -8.73 50.35 -2.96
CA SER A 362 -9.95 50.58 -2.18
C SER A 362 -10.17 52.06 -1.82
N SER A 363 -9.09 52.82 -1.59
CA SER A 363 -9.17 54.28 -1.38
C SER A 363 -9.48 55.04 -2.67
N ARG A 364 -9.14 54.48 -3.84
CA ARG A 364 -9.48 55.05 -5.15
C ARG A 364 -10.93 54.79 -5.55
N THR A 365 -11.55 53.72 -5.07
CA THR A 365 -12.96 53.39 -5.35
C THR A 365 -13.96 54.09 -4.44
N ASN A 366 -13.52 54.66 -3.31
CA ASN A 366 -14.38 55.42 -2.39
C ASN A 366 -14.34 56.95 -2.61
N GLY A 367 -13.56 57.44 -3.58
CA GLY A 367 -13.50 58.85 -3.94
C GLY A 367 -14.10 59.07 -5.32
N GLU A 368 -15.42 59.18 -5.40
CA GLU A 368 -16.04 59.85 -6.55
C GLU A 368 -15.60 61.32 -6.53
N ASN A 369 -15.10 61.77 -7.69
CA ASN A 369 -14.75 63.14 -8.07
C ASN A 369 -13.40 63.70 -7.58
N ALA A 370 -12.34 63.43 -8.36
CA ALA A 370 -11.36 64.45 -8.72
C ALA A 370 -10.71 64.09 -10.07
N ALA A 371 -10.85 65.02 -11.02
CA ALA A 371 -10.48 64.88 -12.41
C ALA A 371 -8.96 64.72 -12.65
N GLU A 372 -8.65 63.89 -13.65
CA GLU A 372 -7.74 64.16 -14.76
C GLU A 372 -6.44 64.96 -14.49
N ALA A 373 -5.33 64.24 -14.27
CA ALA A 373 -4.01 64.59 -14.81
C ALA A 373 -3.02 63.42 -14.70
N ALA A 374 -2.15 63.33 -15.72
CA ALA A 374 -0.96 62.47 -15.85
C ALA A 374 -1.16 61.01 -16.34
N ILE A 375 -1.41 60.93 -17.65
CA ILE A 375 -0.89 59.89 -18.52
C ILE A 375 0.65 59.85 -18.38
N VAL A 376 1.18 58.82 -17.72
CA VAL A 376 2.49 58.24 -18.03
C VAL A 376 2.35 56.72 -17.95
N PRO A 377 2.35 55.99 -19.07
CA PRO A 377 2.45 54.55 -19.04
C PRO A 377 3.91 54.20 -18.75
N SER A 378 4.29 54.12 -17.48
CA SER A 378 5.58 53.53 -17.12
C SER A 378 5.51 52.04 -17.47
N HIS A 379 6.10 51.72 -18.62
CA HIS A 379 6.44 50.37 -19.02
C HIS A 379 7.21 49.69 -17.90
N GLY A 380 6.48 48.87 -17.15
CA GLY A 380 6.99 48.24 -15.96
C GLY A 380 5.96 47.29 -15.42
N LYS A 381 5.49 46.34 -16.25
CA LYS A 381 4.94 45.06 -15.77
C LYS A 381 6.06 44.32 -15.02
N ARG A 382 6.51 44.85 -13.87
CA ARG A 382 7.19 44.07 -12.84
C ARG A 382 6.11 43.19 -12.23
N ARG A 383 5.82 42.12 -12.96
CA ARG A 383 5.27 40.88 -12.42
C ARG A 383 5.98 40.66 -11.09
N PRO A 384 5.28 40.42 -9.96
CA PRO A 384 5.95 40.16 -8.69
C PRO A 384 6.90 38.99 -8.94
N GLN A 385 8.20 39.29 -9.05
CA GLN A 385 9.24 38.29 -9.13
C GLN A 385 9.25 37.65 -7.75
N GLN A 386 8.46 36.59 -7.59
CA GLN A 386 8.63 35.66 -6.49
C GLN A 386 10.10 35.23 -6.55
N SER A 387 10.83 35.43 -5.45
CA SER A 387 12.24 35.06 -5.43
C SER A 387 12.35 33.56 -5.75
N PRO A 388 13.32 33.14 -6.57
CA PRO A 388 13.51 31.73 -6.92
C PRO A 388 13.64 30.85 -5.67
N SER A 389 14.22 31.37 -4.58
CA SER A 389 14.31 30.73 -3.27
C SER A 389 12.96 30.43 -2.59
N LEU A 390 11.94 31.27 -2.82
CA LEU A 390 10.60 31.11 -2.26
C LEU A 390 9.80 30.08 -3.06
N LEU A 391 9.90 30.10 -4.39
CA LEU A 391 9.32 29.07 -5.27
C LEU A 391 9.90 27.69 -5.00
N GLU A 392 11.22 27.59 -4.81
CA GLU A 392 11.89 26.34 -4.43
C GLU A 392 11.45 25.84 -3.05
N PHE A 393 11.33 26.74 -2.08
CA PHE A 393 10.86 26.43 -0.73
C PHE A 393 9.41 25.95 -0.74
N GLU A 394 8.50 26.68 -1.38
CA GLU A 394 7.08 26.29 -1.47
C GLU A 394 6.91 24.97 -2.24
N GLY A 395 7.72 24.75 -3.29
CA GLY A 395 7.78 23.46 -3.97
C GLY A 395 8.28 22.32 -3.07
N TRP A 396 9.31 22.56 -2.26
CA TRP A 396 9.80 21.59 -1.28
C TRP A 396 8.78 21.30 -0.18
N LYS A 397 8.17 22.34 0.39
CA LYS A 397 7.13 22.25 1.42
C LYS A 397 5.93 21.44 0.91
N THR A 398 5.45 21.74 -0.29
CA THR A 398 4.34 21.01 -0.93
C THR A 398 4.68 19.53 -1.11
N ARG A 399 5.92 19.20 -1.52
CA ARG A 399 6.36 17.80 -1.64
C ARG A 399 6.42 17.09 -0.29
N LEU A 400 6.95 17.75 0.73
CA LEU A 400 7.05 17.18 2.08
C LEU A 400 5.67 16.92 2.67
N LEU A 401 4.75 17.88 2.57
CA LEU A 401 3.37 17.74 3.05
C LEU A 401 2.61 16.65 2.29
N ARG A 402 2.75 16.58 0.97
CA ARG A 402 2.14 15.52 0.16
C ARG A 402 2.67 14.14 0.54
N HIS A 403 3.97 14.04 0.79
CA HIS A 403 4.58 12.78 1.23
C HIS A 403 4.03 12.36 2.60
N HIS A 404 4.02 13.25 3.59
CA HIS A 404 3.45 12.99 4.92
C HIS A 404 1.98 12.58 4.84
N THR A 405 1.18 13.29 4.04
CA THR A 405 -0.24 12.96 3.82
C THR A 405 -0.41 11.57 3.21
N THR A 406 0.43 11.22 2.23
CA THR A 406 0.42 9.90 1.59
C THR A 406 0.87 8.81 2.57
N GLU A 407 1.84 9.10 3.43
CA GLU A 407 2.32 8.20 4.49
C GLU A 407 1.19 7.89 5.45
N VAL A 408 0.56 8.90 6.04
CA VAL A 408 -0.54 8.76 7.01
C VAL A 408 -1.71 7.98 6.39
N TYR A 409 -2.08 8.29 5.14
CA TYR A 409 -3.14 7.54 4.47
C TYR A 409 -2.79 6.08 4.24
N LEU A 410 -1.58 5.79 3.76
CA LEU A 410 -1.14 4.43 3.50
C LEU A 410 -1.00 3.63 4.81
N ASP A 411 -0.61 4.28 5.90
CA ASP A 411 -0.51 3.69 7.24
C ASP A 411 -1.89 3.25 7.73
N MET A 412 -2.87 4.16 7.80
CA MET A 412 -4.26 3.83 8.18
C MET A 412 -4.84 2.72 7.30
N LEU A 413 -4.67 2.84 5.98
CA LEU A 413 -5.17 1.84 5.04
C LEU A 413 -4.51 0.48 5.21
N SER A 414 -3.20 0.45 5.46
CA SER A 414 -2.45 -0.78 5.72
C SER A 414 -2.92 -1.44 7.01
N GLU A 415 -3.25 -0.65 8.03
CA GLU A 415 -3.74 -1.12 9.31
C GLU A 415 -5.12 -1.79 9.23
N TYR A 416 -6.10 -1.16 8.56
CA TYR A 416 -7.41 -1.78 8.35
C TYR A 416 -7.32 -3.06 7.52
N VAL A 417 -6.47 -3.05 6.49
CA VAL A 417 -6.21 -4.26 5.69
C VAL A 417 -5.56 -5.33 6.56
N ALA A 418 -4.57 -4.99 7.38
CA ALA A 418 -3.88 -5.91 8.27
C ALA A 418 -4.82 -6.53 9.31
N MET A 419 -5.70 -5.72 9.91
CA MET A 419 -6.77 -6.21 10.78
C MET A 419 -7.64 -7.23 10.07
N GLY A 420 -8.19 -6.87 8.91
CA GLY A 420 -9.07 -7.76 8.16
C GLY A 420 -8.38 -9.05 7.73
N CYS A 421 -7.11 -8.99 7.33
CA CYS A 421 -6.29 -10.17 7.06
C CYS A 421 -6.07 -11.03 8.32
N ALA A 422 -5.76 -10.42 9.46
CA ALA A 422 -5.58 -11.13 10.71
C ALA A 422 -6.87 -11.85 11.13
N TYR A 423 -8.02 -11.18 11.03
CA TYR A 423 -9.33 -11.76 11.35
C TYR A 423 -9.70 -12.87 10.36
N ALA A 424 -9.44 -12.70 9.07
CA ALA A 424 -9.65 -13.75 8.06
C ALA A 424 -8.83 -15.01 8.41
N VAL A 425 -7.54 -14.83 8.70
CA VAL A 425 -6.63 -15.93 9.07
C VAL A 425 -7.10 -16.61 10.35
N LEU A 426 -7.42 -15.84 11.39
CA LEU A 426 -7.86 -16.40 12.66
C LEU A 426 -9.18 -17.15 12.48
N ILE A 427 -10.24 -16.49 12.01
CA ILE A 427 -11.58 -17.08 11.95
C ILE A 427 -11.62 -18.30 11.02
N VAL A 428 -10.96 -18.24 9.86
CA VAL A 428 -11.01 -19.34 8.88
C VAL A 428 -10.10 -20.50 9.29
N PHE A 429 -8.94 -20.23 9.91
CA PHE A 429 -7.95 -21.28 10.19
C PHE A 429 -7.88 -21.69 11.67
N TRP A 430 -8.63 -21.08 12.59
CA TRP A 430 -8.57 -21.35 14.04
C TRP A 430 -8.71 -22.84 14.35
N ALA A 431 -9.87 -23.43 14.03
CA ALA A 431 -10.19 -24.84 14.27
C ALA A 431 -9.80 -25.76 13.11
N HIS A 432 -8.97 -25.29 12.18
CA HIS A 432 -8.71 -26.02 10.95
C HIS A 432 -7.67 -27.14 11.16
N PRO A 433 -7.92 -28.38 10.70
CA PRO A 433 -7.09 -29.55 11.03
C PRO A 433 -5.65 -29.47 10.48
N LYS A 434 -5.41 -28.64 9.46
CA LYS A 434 -4.11 -28.48 8.79
C LYS A 434 -3.31 -27.24 9.22
N TYR A 435 -3.84 -26.36 10.07
CA TYR A 435 -3.16 -25.13 10.51
C TYR A 435 -2.82 -25.17 12.03
N LEU A 436 -1.81 -24.41 12.44
CA LEU A 436 -1.20 -24.39 13.80
C LEU A 436 -1.80 -23.33 14.75
N LEU A 437 -3.05 -22.91 14.55
CA LEU A 437 -3.63 -21.79 15.30
C LEU A 437 -4.21 -22.17 16.66
N ALA A 438 -5.02 -23.24 16.74
CA ALA A 438 -5.68 -23.68 17.98
C ALA A 438 -4.85 -24.60 18.88
N VAL A 439 -3.69 -25.10 18.42
CA VAL A 439 -2.92 -26.11 19.16
C VAL A 439 -1.78 -25.44 19.93
N GLU A 440 -1.87 -25.47 21.27
CA GLU A 440 -0.68 -25.32 22.11
C GLU A 440 0.31 -26.45 21.76
N PRO A 441 1.61 -26.16 21.57
CA PRO A 441 2.60 -27.21 21.44
C PRO A 441 2.65 -28.04 22.73
N GLY A 442 1.96 -29.18 22.76
CA GLY A 442 2.07 -30.18 23.82
C GLY A 442 0.79 -30.62 24.55
N HIS A 443 -0.42 -30.23 24.12
CA HIS A 443 -1.65 -30.74 24.74
C HIS A 443 -2.48 -31.60 23.77
N ALA A 444 -2.65 -32.87 24.15
CA ALA A 444 -3.54 -33.79 23.47
C ALA A 444 -4.99 -33.28 23.54
N ILE A 445 -5.72 -33.45 22.43
CA ILE A 445 -7.14 -33.12 22.32
C ILE A 445 -7.89 -33.90 23.42
N PRO A 446 -8.57 -33.24 24.37
CA PRO A 446 -9.43 -33.95 25.31
C PRO A 446 -10.57 -34.57 24.51
N SER A 447 -10.62 -35.89 24.50
CA SER A 447 -11.79 -36.66 24.11
C SER A 447 -12.89 -36.37 25.14
N THR A 448 -13.79 -35.45 24.86
CA THR A 448 -15.03 -35.27 25.64
C THR A 448 -16.12 -34.63 24.78
N ASP A 449 -17.24 -35.36 24.68
CA ASP A 449 -18.56 -35.02 24.13
C ASP A 449 -18.67 -33.82 23.16
N ALA A 450 -18.85 -34.17 21.89
CA ALA A 450 -18.96 -33.25 20.76
C ALA A 450 -20.00 -32.12 20.96
N LEU A 451 -21.07 -32.36 21.72
CA LEU A 451 -22.13 -31.37 21.94
C LEU A 451 -21.70 -30.22 22.86
N VAL A 452 -20.94 -30.50 23.92
CA VAL A 452 -20.40 -29.51 24.86
C VAL A 452 -19.21 -28.76 24.24
N ALA A 453 -18.43 -29.43 23.39
CA ALA A 453 -17.39 -28.79 22.59
C ALA A 453 -17.99 -27.77 21.61
N THR A 454 -19.09 -28.11 20.93
CA THR A 454 -19.74 -27.23 19.95
C THR A 454 -20.33 -25.96 20.59
N GLU A 455 -20.92 -26.07 21.78
CA GLU A 455 -21.48 -24.92 22.51
C GLU A 455 -20.38 -23.99 23.04
N LYS A 456 -19.27 -24.54 23.56
CA LYS A 456 -18.09 -23.76 23.94
C LYS A 456 -17.41 -23.08 22.75
N GLU A 457 -17.34 -23.76 21.60
CA GLU A 457 -16.78 -23.19 20.36
C GLU A 457 -17.60 -22.01 19.84
N LEU A 458 -18.94 -22.14 19.84
CA LEU A 458 -19.83 -21.06 19.41
C LEU A 458 -19.73 -19.83 20.33
N THR A 459 -19.64 -20.06 21.64
CA THR A 459 -19.52 -18.99 22.64
C THR A 459 -18.16 -18.28 22.54
N MET A 460 -17.07 -19.04 22.27
CA MET A 460 -15.75 -18.46 22.02
C MET A 460 -15.67 -17.68 20.72
N ALA A 461 -16.31 -18.16 19.64
CA ALA A 461 -16.39 -17.44 18.38
C ALA A 461 -17.17 -16.12 18.50
N GLN A 462 -18.28 -16.10 19.26
CA GLN A 462 -19.03 -14.88 19.56
C GLN A 462 -18.20 -13.89 20.39
N LEU A 463 -17.49 -14.35 21.41
CA LEU A 463 -16.63 -13.50 22.23
C LEU A 463 -15.48 -12.91 21.40
N GLN A 464 -14.84 -13.72 20.55
CA GLN A 464 -13.79 -13.26 19.64
C GLN A 464 -14.32 -12.22 18.63
N LEU A 465 -15.51 -12.43 18.07
CA LEU A 465 -16.15 -11.46 17.18
C LEU A 465 -16.42 -10.13 17.88
N TRP A 466 -16.82 -10.17 19.16
CA TRP A 466 -17.01 -8.96 19.96
C TRP A 466 -15.69 -8.20 20.20
N VAL A 467 -14.61 -8.90 20.57
CA VAL A 467 -13.27 -8.29 20.72
C VAL A 467 -12.82 -7.64 19.42
N VAL A 468 -12.98 -8.34 18.29
CA VAL A 468 -12.67 -7.84 16.95
C VAL A 468 -13.44 -6.56 16.65
N GLY A 469 -14.74 -6.53 16.96
CA GLY A 469 -15.59 -5.35 16.80
C GLY A 469 -15.11 -4.15 17.63
N VAL A 470 -14.76 -4.38 18.90
CA VAL A 470 -14.23 -3.34 19.79
C VAL A 470 -12.87 -2.82 19.30
N GLN A 471 -11.97 -3.70 18.86
CA GLN A 471 -10.68 -3.31 18.30
C GLN A 471 -10.83 -2.44 17.04
N MET A 472 -11.74 -2.82 16.14
CA MET A 472 -12.04 -2.04 14.93
C MET A 472 -12.64 -0.67 15.29
N ALA A 473 -13.59 -0.62 16.22
CA ALA A 473 -14.21 0.63 16.65
C ALA A 473 -13.19 1.58 17.31
N LEU A 474 -12.32 1.05 18.18
CA LEU A 474 -11.25 1.81 18.82
C LEU A 474 -10.33 2.45 17.78
N GLU A 475 -9.93 1.69 16.76
CA GLU A 475 -9.05 2.18 15.70
C GLU A 475 -9.69 3.28 14.87
N ILE A 476 -10.96 3.10 14.49
CA ILE A 476 -11.72 4.13 13.77
C ILE A 476 -11.73 5.45 14.55
N VAL A 477 -11.94 5.38 15.86
CA VAL A 477 -11.92 6.57 16.73
C VAL A 477 -10.52 7.18 16.79
N VAL A 478 -9.49 6.36 16.94
CA VAL A 478 -8.09 6.80 17.05
C VAL A 478 -7.58 7.42 15.75
N ASP A 479 -7.89 6.82 14.60
CA ASP A 479 -7.59 7.36 13.27
C ASP A 479 -8.32 8.67 13.02
N TYR A 480 -9.60 8.75 13.41
CA TYR A 480 -10.38 9.97 13.28
C TYR A 480 -9.76 11.11 14.08
N VAL A 481 -9.46 10.88 15.37
CA VAL A 481 -8.81 11.87 16.24
C VAL A 481 -7.44 12.27 15.69
N SER A 482 -6.65 11.30 15.22
CA SER A 482 -5.34 11.56 14.60
C SER A 482 -5.47 12.42 13.34
N CYS A 483 -6.46 12.16 12.48
CA CYS A 483 -6.74 12.94 11.28
C CYS A 483 -7.18 14.37 11.63
N VAL A 484 -8.06 14.54 12.61
CA VAL A 484 -8.49 15.86 13.09
C VAL A 484 -7.30 16.64 13.61
N LEU A 485 -6.45 16.04 14.45
CA LEU A 485 -5.24 16.69 14.97
C LEU A 485 -4.26 17.04 13.85
N ALA A 486 -4.10 16.19 12.83
CA ALA A 486 -3.26 16.50 11.67
C ALA A 486 -3.83 17.65 10.82
N ALA A 487 -5.14 17.67 10.60
CA ALA A 487 -5.83 18.72 9.85
C ALA A 487 -5.79 20.07 10.59
N LEU A 488 -5.93 20.08 11.93
CA LEU A 488 -5.74 21.27 12.77
C LEU A 488 -4.31 21.83 12.65
N ASN A 489 -3.33 20.98 12.37
CA ASN A 489 -1.94 21.37 12.12
C ASN A 489 -1.64 21.71 10.64
N GLY A 490 -2.67 21.85 9.79
CA GLY A 490 -2.56 22.32 8.41
C GLY A 490 -2.21 21.26 7.36
N VAL A 491 -2.37 19.97 7.68
CA VAL A 491 -2.23 18.87 6.72
C VAL A 491 -3.54 18.73 5.93
N ASN A 492 -3.50 18.99 4.62
CA ASN A 492 -4.67 18.81 3.76
C ASN A 492 -4.77 17.35 3.27
N MET A 493 -5.69 16.59 3.85
CA MET A 493 -5.91 15.18 3.53
C MET A 493 -6.65 14.96 2.18
N ALA A 494 -7.23 15.99 1.57
CA ALA A 494 -8.02 15.89 0.34
C ALA A 494 -7.19 15.60 -0.94
N LEU A 495 -5.86 15.52 -0.85
CA LEU A 495 -4.96 15.48 -2.02
C LEU A 495 -4.80 14.08 -2.66
N LEU A 496 -5.48 13.04 -2.17
CA LEU A 496 -5.10 11.66 -2.46
C LEU A 496 -5.88 10.92 -3.57
N GLU A 497 -6.79 11.59 -4.28
CA GLU A 497 -7.66 10.94 -5.30
C GLU A 497 -6.93 10.45 -6.57
N ILE A 498 -5.65 10.79 -6.78
CA ILE A 498 -5.00 10.70 -8.10
C ILE A 498 -4.63 9.26 -8.55
N HIS A 499 -4.73 8.23 -7.70
CA HIS A 499 -4.29 6.86 -8.06
C HIS A 499 -5.32 5.74 -7.79
N GLY A 500 -6.61 6.06 -7.63
CA GLY A 500 -7.66 5.16 -7.11
C GLY A 500 -7.61 3.71 -7.61
N LEU A 501 -7.71 3.47 -8.92
CA LEU A 501 -7.80 2.11 -9.46
C LEU A 501 -6.55 1.25 -9.23
N PHE A 502 -5.35 1.79 -9.45
CA PHE A 502 -4.11 1.06 -9.19
C PHE A 502 -3.94 0.76 -7.70
N MET A 503 -4.22 1.73 -6.82
CA MET A 503 -4.16 1.50 -5.38
C MET A 503 -5.14 0.43 -4.93
N ALA A 504 -6.38 0.44 -5.42
CA ALA A 504 -7.37 -0.58 -5.08
C ALA A 504 -6.87 -2.00 -5.40
N PHE A 505 -6.44 -2.25 -6.65
CA PHE A 505 -5.93 -3.58 -7.02
C PHE A 505 -4.61 -3.95 -6.33
N PHE A 506 -3.72 -2.98 -6.12
CA PHE A 506 -2.48 -3.20 -5.39
C PHE A 506 -2.75 -3.61 -3.93
N LEU A 507 -3.72 -2.99 -3.26
CA LEU A 507 -4.09 -3.33 -1.88
C LEU A 507 -4.78 -4.68 -1.79
N ILE A 508 -5.65 -5.00 -2.74
CA ILE A 508 -6.22 -6.35 -2.85
C ILE A 508 -5.09 -7.38 -3.01
N TRP A 509 -4.14 -7.12 -3.90
CA TRP A 509 -2.98 -7.98 -4.11
C TRP A 509 -2.13 -8.12 -2.84
N ALA A 510 -1.86 -7.02 -2.13
CA ALA A 510 -1.11 -7.04 -0.88
C ALA A 510 -1.86 -7.80 0.24
N ALA A 511 -3.17 -7.60 0.37
CA ALA A 511 -4.02 -8.27 1.35
C ALA A 511 -4.07 -9.78 1.11
N VAL A 512 -4.32 -10.20 -0.13
CA VAL A 512 -4.34 -11.60 -0.54
C VAL A 512 -2.95 -12.24 -0.39
N GLY A 513 -1.90 -11.54 -0.83
CA GLY A 513 -0.52 -12.00 -0.67
C GLY A 513 -0.15 -12.21 0.80
N ASN A 514 -0.62 -11.34 1.69
CA ASN A 514 -0.40 -11.44 3.12
C ASN A 514 -1.16 -12.62 3.77
N VAL A 515 -2.41 -12.89 3.34
CA VAL A 515 -3.14 -14.12 3.73
C VAL A 515 -2.43 -15.37 3.22
N ILE A 516 -1.95 -15.36 1.98
CA ILE A 516 -1.16 -16.46 1.39
C ILE A 516 0.09 -16.74 2.23
N ILE A 517 0.86 -15.69 2.56
CA ILE A 517 2.07 -15.84 3.39
C ILE A 517 1.69 -16.41 4.75
N SER A 518 0.68 -15.85 5.42
CA SER A 518 0.22 -16.29 6.73
C SER A 518 -0.23 -17.74 6.73
N ALA A 519 -1.07 -18.14 5.77
CA ALA A 519 -1.55 -19.51 5.61
C ALA A 519 -0.38 -20.50 5.46
N ASN A 520 0.55 -20.22 4.54
CA ASN A 520 1.68 -21.10 4.30
C ASN A 520 2.63 -21.21 5.51
N MET A 521 2.81 -20.14 6.28
CA MET A 521 3.63 -20.15 7.48
C MET A 521 2.97 -20.89 8.65
N LEU A 522 1.63 -20.85 8.74
CA LEU A 522 0.85 -21.52 9.78
C LEU A 522 0.51 -22.98 9.45
N LEU A 523 0.81 -23.44 8.23
CA LEU A 523 0.54 -24.81 7.82
C LEU A 523 1.34 -25.81 8.66
N ARG A 524 0.72 -26.91 9.09
CA ARG A 524 1.41 -27.98 9.84
C ARG A 524 2.48 -28.66 8.99
N ASP A 525 3.60 -29.02 9.62
CA ASP A 525 4.72 -29.72 8.99
C ASP A 525 4.66 -31.24 9.18
N ASP A 526 3.60 -31.73 9.83
CA ASP A 526 3.52 -33.10 10.32
C ASP A 526 3.27 -34.10 9.17
N ALA A 527 4.15 -35.10 9.14
CA ALA A 527 3.98 -36.34 8.40
C ALA A 527 3.29 -37.33 9.34
N SER A 528 1.97 -37.27 9.43
CA SER A 528 1.15 -38.35 9.97
C SER A 528 0.14 -38.75 8.92
#